data_AF-A0A8X6K8D5-F1
#
_entry.id   AF-A0A8X6K8D5-F1
#
_cell.length_a   1.000
_cell.length_b   1.000
_cell.length_c   1.000
_cell.angle_alpha   90.00
_cell.angle_beta   90.00
_cell.angle_gamma   90.00
#
_symmetry.space_group_name_H-M   'P 1'
#
loop_
_entity.id
_entity.type
_entity.pdbx_description
1 polymer ?
#
loop_
_entity_poly.entity_id
_entity_poly.type
_entity_poly.pdbx_seq_one_letter_code
_entity_poly.pdbx_strand_id
1 'polypeptide(L)'
;MLTISNTDDWMNWKVNLGYTATETLLLLSWYSTYFKKKNILHLLQKIELMTTPMMKHEINACLMIVAFLYFICYPIGIIASTDRKYFDGYLHFLLYRLDIGNKVLKCICYAVKMLLHFSFMQFCNSVILLLYLTVCHYVSASLEKFKEYIANMPPEEFLKEQSGLSERYSKIIAVLQDTQQTFSLTSLLQCLGFIASSFTALSFLLLFPEAVIPSVLFENVFSLVTTSFSMFSIFYIGGRIPVKMAEVRNAFYAKCAMTSSVQFGHDIRLKFFALSKLVDLPRMVLSGCDIVYYTKQNIFSALGSFITYSLLLLQFNNQALSKA
;
A
#
# COMPACT_ATOMS: atom_id res chain seq x y z
N MET A 1 -23.61 40.09 8.59
CA MET A 1 -24.53 38.98 8.26
C MET A 1 -24.19 38.49 6.87
N LEU A 2 -23.27 37.52 6.78
CA LEU A 2 -23.07 36.75 5.56
C LEU A 2 -24.12 35.64 5.60
N THR A 3 -25.12 35.71 4.73
CA THR A 3 -26.06 34.62 4.49
C THR A 3 -25.28 33.46 3.89
N ILE A 4 -24.81 32.55 4.74
CA ILE A 4 -24.30 31.25 4.35
C ILE A 4 -25.47 30.52 3.71
N SER A 5 -25.32 30.18 2.44
CA SER A 5 -26.34 29.47 1.68
C SER A 5 -26.44 28.03 2.18
N ASN A 6 -27.66 27.48 2.25
CA ASN A 6 -27.90 26.07 2.65
C ASN A 6 -27.13 25.05 1.78
N THR A 7 -26.62 25.47 0.62
CA THR A 7 -25.78 24.69 -0.29
C THR A 7 -24.34 24.49 0.21
N ASP A 8 -23.80 25.42 1.01
CA ASP A 8 -22.45 25.31 1.58
C ASP A 8 -22.39 24.22 2.66
N ASP A 9 -23.45 24.02 3.43
CA ASP A 9 -23.51 22.99 4.48
C ASP A 9 -23.56 21.57 3.89
N TRP A 10 -24.25 21.38 2.76
CA TRP A 10 -24.34 20.07 2.11
C TRP A 10 -23.01 19.65 1.46
N MET A 11 -22.30 20.57 0.81
CA MET A 11 -20.98 20.29 0.24
C MET A 11 -19.94 19.99 1.33
N ASN A 12 -19.97 20.74 2.44
CA ASN A 12 -19.11 20.48 3.60
C ASN A 12 -19.38 19.12 4.24
N TRP A 13 -20.64 18.68 4.30
CA TRP A 13 -20.98 17.37 4.86
C TRP A 13 -20.39 16.21 4.05
N LYS A 14 -20.41 16.30 2.71
CA LYS A 14 -19.84 15.25 1.83
C LYS A 14 -18.33 15.08 2.03
N VAL A 15 -17.60 16.19 2.11
CA VAL A 15 -16.15 16.19 2.34
C VAL A 15 -15.83 15.62 3.73
N ASN A 16 -16.56 16.03 4.76
CA ASN A 16 -16.39 15.52 6.12
C ASN A 16 -16.69 14.01 6.23
N LEU A 17 -17.69 13.52 5.49
CA LEU A 17 -17.99 12.09 5.40
C LEU A 17 -16.83 11.31 4.75
N GLY A 18 -16.23 11.85 3.69
CA GLY A 18 -15.04 11.27 3.04
C GLY A 18 -13.84 11.18 3.99
N TYR A 19 -13.54 12.25 4.73
CA TYR A 19 -12.49 12.24 5.75
C TYR A 19 -12.78 11.23 6.86
N THR A 20 -14.01 11.22 7.39
CA THR A 20 -14.39 10.30 8.48
C THR A 20 -14.30 8.84 8.03
N ALA A 21 -14.74 8.53 6.81
CA ALA A 21 -14.64 7.19 6.23
C ALA A 21 -13.17 6.76 6.06
N THR A 22 -12.33 7.66 5.53
CA THR A 22 -10.88 7.43 5.36
C THR A 22 -10.22 7.11 6.70
N GLU A 23 -10.43 7.97 7.71
CA GLU A 23 -9.86 7.79 9.05
C GLU A 23 -10.33 6.49 9.70
N THR A 24 -11.61 6.16 9.55
CA THR A 24 -12.17 4.92 10.10
C THR A 24 -11.52 3.68 9.47
N LEU A 25 -11.31 3.68 8.16
CA LEU A 25 -10.64 2.58 7.45
C LEU A 25 -9.17 2.43 7.88
N LEU A 26 -8.45 3.54 8.01
CA LEU A 26 -7.05 3.56 8.44
C LEU A 26 -6.88 3.14 9.91
N LEU A 27 -7.82 3.52 10.78
CA LEU A 27 -7.92 3.06 12.16
C LEU A 27 -8.17 1.55 12.25
N LEU A 28 -9.12 1.04 11.46
CA LEU A 28 -9.43 -0.38 11.40
C LEU A 28 -8.22 -1.20 10.87
N SER A 29 -7.48 -0.65 9.90
CA SER A 29 -6.21 -1.21 9.42
C SER A 29 -5.20 -1.38 10.55
N TRP A 30 -5.01 -0.32 11.34
CA TRP A 30 -4.11 -0.35 12.48
C TRP A 30 -4.57 -1.36 13.54
N TYR A 31 -5.86 -1.35 13.88
CA TYR A 31 -6.44 -2.29 14.83
C TYR A 31 -6.25 -3.74 14.37
N SER A 32 -6.59 -4.05 13.10
CA SER A 32 -6.38 -5.37 12.51
C SER A 32 -4.93 -5.85 12.67
N THR A 33 -3.97 -4.97 12.39
CA THR A 33 -2.54 -5.25 12.56
C THR A 33 -2.18 -5.48 14.03
N TYR A 34 -2.71 -4.66 14.94
CA TYR A 34 -2.44 -4.76 16.36
C TYR A 34 -2.87 -6.12 16.94
N PHE A 35 -4.04 -6.65 16.55
CA PHE A 35 -4.48 -8.00 16.98
C PHE A 35 -3.59 -9.12 16.44
N LYS A 36 -2.95 -8.89 15.29
CA LYS A 36 -2.06 -9.86 14.65
C LYS A 36 -0.58 -9.66 14.99
N LYS A 37 -0.24 -8.81 15.97
CA LYS A 37 1.16 -8.48 16.33
C LYS A 37 2.06 -9.70 16.58
N LYS A 38 1.52 -10.77 17.19
CA LYS A 38 2.27 -12.02 17.42
C LYS A 38 2.61 -12.74 16.11
N ASN A 39 1.66 -12.81 15.18
CA ASN A 39 1.86 -13.41 13.86
C ASN A 39 2.86 -12.59 13.04
N ILE A 40 2.78 -11.26 13.13
CA ILE A 40 3.74 -10.36 12.49
C ILE A 40 5.15 -10.58 13.02
N LEU A 41 5.31 -10.66 14.35
CA LEU A 41 6.63 -10.92 14.95
C LEU A 41 7.21 -12.26 14.49
N HIS A 42 6.40 -13.31 14.47
CA HIS A 42 6.80 -14.63 14.00
C HIS A 42 7.18 -14.63 12.51
N LEU A 43 6.42 -13.91 11.68
CA LEU A 43 6.72 -13.73 10.26
C LEU A 43 8.04 -12.98 10.05
N LEU A 44 8.29 -11.91 10.83
CA LEU A 44 9.54 -11.17 10.79
C LEU A 44 10.73 -12.05 11.19
N GLN A 45 10.58 -12.88 12.22
CA GLN A 45 11.63 -13.85 12.63
C GLN A 45 11.94 -14.85 11.51
N LYS A 46 10.90 -15.37 10.84
CA LYS A 46 11.09 -16.27 9.67
C LYS A 46 11.85 -15.58 8.53
N ILE A 47 11.58 -14.30 8.30
CA ILE A 47 12.22 -13.51 7.24
C ILE A 47 13.65 -13.16 7.64
N GLU A 48 13.90 -12.79 8.90
CA GLU A 48 15.23 -12.44 9.39
C GLU A 48 16.24 -13.57 9.18
N LEU A 49 15.83 -14.82 9.43
CA LEU A 49 16.63 -16.03 9.17
C LEU A 49 17.04 -16.19 7.69
N MET A 50 16.36 -15.49 6.79
CA MET A 50 16.61 -15.56 5.36
C MET A 50 17.16 -14.23 4.78
N THR A 51 17.29 -13.16 5.59
CA THR A 51 17.59 -11.80 5.12
C THR A 51 19.09 -11.54 4.93
N THR A 52 19.46 -10.85 3.85
CA THR A 52 20.83 -10.36 3.59
C THR A 52 21.06 -8.93 4.13
N PRO A 53 22.29 -8.58 4.55
CA PRO A 53 22.59 -7.29 5.20
C PRO A 53 22.28 -6.06 4.34
N MET A 54 22.42 -6.15 3.01
CA MET A 54 22.16 -5.03 2.08
C MET A 54 20.70 -4.54 2.12
N MET A 55 19.73 -5.44 2.32
CA MET A 55 18.31 -5.07 2.41
C MET A 55 17.97 -4.30 3.69
N LYS A 56 18.75 -4.48 4.77
CA LYS A 56 18.51 -3.76 6.03
C LYS A 56 18.75 -2.25 5.89
N HIS A 57 19.72 -1.84 5.07
CA HIS A 57 20.02 -0.42 4.86
C HIS A 57 18.92 0.30 4.08
N GLU A 58 18.38 -0.32 3.03
CA GLU A 58 17.29 0.24 2.21
C GLU A 58 16.01 0.42 3.03
N ILE A 59 15.64 -0.60 3.83
CA ILE A 59 14.45 -0.54 4.70
C ILE A 59 14.60 0.57 5.75
N ASN A 60 15.78 0.69 6.37
CA ASN A 60 16.05 1.74 7.35
C ASN A 60 15.98 3.14 6.72
N ALA A 61 16.52 3.31 5.50
CA ALA A 61 16.40 4.57 4.77
C ALA A 61 14.94 4.91 4.45
N CYS A 62 14.14 3.95 3.98
CA CYS A 62 12.72 4.16 3.73
C CYS A 62 11.94 4.48 5.01
N LEU A 63 12.23 3.82 6.13
CA LEU A 63 11.62 4.12 7.43
C LEU A 63 11.97 5.52 7.91
N MET A 64 13.24 5.95 7.75
CA MET A 64 13.63 7.32 8.07
C MET A 64 12.91 8.33 7.17
N ILE A 65 12.83 8.09 5.86
CA ILE A 65 12.11 8.98 4.95
C ILE A 65 10.65 9.08 5.37
N VAL A 66 9.97 7.96 5.62
CA VAL A 66 8.56 7.98 6.06
C VAL A 66 8.39 8.68 7.41
N ALA A 67 9.31 8.45 8.35
CA ALA A 67 9.27 9.12 9.65
C ALA A 67 9.48 10.62 9.54
N PHE A 68 10.44 11.09 8.74
CA PHE A 68 10.78 12.52 8.65
C PHE A 68 9.92 13.31 7.66
N LEU A 69 9.45 12.68 6.58
CA LEU A 69 8.70 13.36 5.52
C LEU A 69 7.43 14.03 6.07
N TYR A 70 6.66 13.35 6.91
CA TYR A 70 5.44 13.92 7.49
C TYR A 70 5.73 15.03 8.51
N PHE A 71 6.82 14.91 9.27
CA PHE A 71 7.23 15.95 10.23
C PHE A 71 7.79 17.20 9.56
N ILE A 72 8.33 17.10 8.33
CA ILE A 72 8.91 18.23 7.60
C ILE A 72 7.89 18.90 6.67
N CYS A 73 7.15 18.12 5.86
CA CYS A 73 6.25 18.67 4.85
C CYS A 73 5.08 19.45 5.48
N TYR A 74 4.62 19.05 6.66
CA TYR A 74 3.42 19.62 7.26
C TYR A 74 3.64 21.02 7.88
N PRO A 75 4.68 21.24 8.73
CA PRO A 75 4.99 22.59 9.22
C PRO A 75 5.28 23.58 8.08
N ILE A 76 5.88 23.13 6.98
CA ILE A 76 6.09 23.96 5.78
C ILE A 76 4.75 24.39 5.18
N GLY A 77 3.77 23.49 5.09
CA GLY A 77 2.40 23.82 4.67
C GLY A 77 1.73 24.86 5.57
N ILE A 78 1.91 24.73 6.89
CA ILE A 78 1.39 25.71 7.87
C ILE A 78 2.07 27.07 7.70
N ILE A 79 3.40 27.11 7.59
CA ILE A 79 4.16 28.36 7.41
C ILE A 79 3.75 29.04 6.11
N ALA A 80 3.63 28.28 5.02
CA ALA A 80 3.15 28.78 3.72
C ALA A 80 1.69 29.29 3.78
N SER A 81 0.88 28.78 4.71
CA SER A 81 -0.53 29.17 4.88
C SER A 81 -0.75 30.45 5.70
N THR A 82 0.29 30.99 6.34
CA THR A 82 0.16 32.16 7.25
C THR A 82 -0.15 33.48 6.55
N ASP A 83 -0.45 33.47 5.26
CA ASP A 83 -0.87 34.67 4.53
C ASP A 83 -2.26 35.14 5.03
N ARG A 84 -2.29 36.35 5.59
CA ARG A 84 -3.20 36.74 6.69
C ARG A 84 -4.69 36.81 6.35
N LYS A 85 -5.08 36.74 5.07
CA LYS A 85 -6.45 37.09 4.63
C LYS A 85 -7.50 36.01 4.88
N TYR A 86 -7.11 34.73 4.95
CA TYR A 86 -8.03 33.59 5.08
C TYR A 86 -7.69 32.64 6.25
N PHE A 87 -6.63 32.96 7.00
CA PHE A 87 -6.07 32.11 8.05
C PHE A 87 -7.05 31.83 9.21
N ASP A 88 -7.84 32.83 9.63
CA ASP A 88 -8.78 32.67 10.76
C ASP A 88 -9.98 31.77 10.38
N GLY A 89 -10.49 31.88 9.14
CA GLY A 89 -11.57 31.01 8.64
C GLY A 89 -11.11 29.57 8.42
N TYR A 90 -9.87 29.39 7.95
CA TYR A 90 -9.24 28.09 7.76
C TYR A 90 -8.99 27.35 9.09
N LEU A 91 -8.43 28.04 10.09
CA LEU A 91 -8.27 27.49 11.44
C LEU A 91 -9.62 27.16 12.09
N HIS A 92 -10.64 27.98 11.85
CA HIS A 92 -11.98 27.74 12.38
C HIS A 92 -12.65 26.51 11.74
N PHE A 93 -12.46 26.25 10.44
CA PHE A 93 -12.89 25.01 9.79
C PHE A 93 -12.15 23.79 10.36
N LEU A 94 -10.84 23.88 10.48
CA LEU A 94 -9.99 22.76 10.91
C LEU A 94 -10.12 22.42 12.40
N LEU A 95 -10.50 23.37 13.25
CA LEU A 95 -10.80 23.13 14.66
C LEU A 95 -12.26 22.73 14.90
N TYR A 96 -12.99 22.27 13.87
CA TYR A 96 -14.41 21.90 13.98
C TYR A 96 -15.29 23.02 14.55
N ARG A 97 -14.99 24.28 14.19
CA ARG A 97 -15.68 25.48 14.68
C ARG A 97 -15.56 25.73 16.19
N LEU A 98 -14.48 25.26 16.82
CA LEU A 98 -14.11 25.70 18.18
C LEU A 98 -13.78 27.20 18.18
N ASP A 99 -14.66 27.98 18.79
CA ASP A 99 -14.54 29.43 18.88
C ASP A 99 -13.54 29.83 19.98
N ILE A 100 -12.25 29.78 19.63
CA ILE A 100 -11.16 30.18 20.52
C ILE A 100 -10.75 31.62 20.20
N GLY A 101 -11.08 32.58 21.07
CA GLY A 101 -10.75 33.99 20.85
C GLY A 101 -9.24 34.30 20.78
N ASN A 102 -8.40 33.47 21.42
CA ASN A 102 -6.95 33.66 21.44
C ASN A 102 -6.26 32.98 20.23
N LYS A 103 -5.66 33.79 19.35
CA LYS A 103 -4.95 33.32 18.14
C LYS A 103 -3.77 32.39 18.44
N VAL A 104 -3.03 32.63 19.51
CA VAL A 104 -1.89 31.78 19.90
C VAL A 104 -2.40 30.40 20.33
N LEU A 105 -3.48 30.38 21.12
CA LEU A 105 -4.10 29.13 21.57
C LEU A 105 -4.70 28.34 20.39
N LYS A 106 -5.34 29.01 19.42
CA LYS A 106 -5.79 28.38 18.15
C LYS A 106 -4.64 27.69 17.42
N CYS A 107 -3.51 28.38 17.23
CA CYS A 107 -2.34 27.81 16.57
C CYS A 107 -1.76 26.61 17.34
N ILE A 108 -1.70 26.67 18.68
CA ILE A 108 -1.23 25.55 19.50
C ILE A 108 -2.18 24.36 19.39
N CYS A 109 -3.49 24.56 19.56
CA CYS A 109 -4.49 23.50 19.45
C CYS A 109 -4.46 22.85 18.06
N TYR A 110 -4.29 23.65 17.01
CA TYR A 110 -4.12 23.16 15.66
C TYR A 110 -2.83 22.35 15.52
N ALA A 111 -1.69 22.89 15.94
CA ALA A 111 -0.41 22.17 15.89
C ALA A 111 -0.46 20.82 16.63
N VAL A 112 -1.10 20.77 17.81
CA VAL A 112 -1.30 19.53 18.58
C VAL A 112 -2.23 18.56 17.86
N LYS A 113 -3.37 19.04 17.33
CA LYS A 113 -4.29 18.20 16.55
C LYS A 113 -3.57 17.57 15.36
N MET A 114 -2.79 18.36 14.62
CA MET A 114 -2.06 17.88 13.45
C MET A 114 -0.94 16.94 13.84
N LEU A 115 -0.21 17.23 14.91
CA LEU A 115 0.80 16.32 15.43
C LEU A 115 0.19 14.98 15.82
N LEU A 116 -0.94 14.95 16.53
CA LEU A 116 -1.62 13.70 16.90
C LEU A 116 -2.15 12.94 15.67
N HIS A 117 -2.83 13.62 14.76
CA HIS A 117 -3.41 13.03 13.56
C HIS A 117 -2.32 12.42 12.65
N PHE A 118 -1.27 13.18 12.34
CA PHE A 118 -0.20 12.72 11.46
C PHE A 118 0.77 11.74 12.13
N SER A 119 1.19 12.01 13.37
CA SER A 119 2.15 11.14 14.07
C SER A 119 1.55 9.79 14.44
N PHE A 120 0.23 9.71 14.63
CA PHE A 120 -0.42 8.46 15.02
C PHE A 120 -1.07 7.75 13.83
N MET A 121 -1.96 8.40 13.08
CA MET A 121 -2.70 7.69 12.02
C MET A 121 -1.85 7.45 10.78
N GLN A 122 -1.24 8.51 10.26
CA GLN A 122 -0.52 8.44 8.98
C GLN A 122 0.81 7.71 9.10
N PHE A 123 1.57 8.00 10.16
CA PHE A 123 2.83 7.29 10.43
C PHE A 123 2.60 5.80 10.66
N CYS A 124 1.67 5.40 11.55
CA CYS A 124 1.44 3.99 11.82
C CYS A 124 0.96 3.24 10.57
N ASN A 125 0.05 3.82 9.77
CA ASN A 125 -0.37 3.18 8.52
C ASN A 125 0.78 3.08 7.50
N SER A 126 1.65 4.09 7.42
CA SER A 126 2.83 4.04 6.56
C SER A 126 3.83 2.97 7.01
N VAL A 127 4.01 2.78 8.32
CA VAL A 127 4.86 1.70 8.87
C VAL A 127 4.26 0.32 8.56
N ILE A 128 2.95 0.16 8.72
CA ILE A 128 2.25 -1.09 8.39
C ILE A 128 2.40 -1.41 6.89
N LEU A 129 2.21 -0.39 6.05
CA LEU A 129 2.39 -0.52 4.61
C LEU A 129 3.83 -0.92 4.27
N LEU A 130 4.81 -0.19 4.79
CA LEU A 130 6.23 -0.49 4.57
C LEU A 130 6.54 -1.92 4.97
N LEU A 131 6.07 -2.35 6.14
CA LEU A 131 6.28 -3.70 6.63
C LEU A 131 5.69 -4.74 5.67
N TYR A 132 4.45 -4.55 5.21
CA TYR A 132 3.84 -5.43 4.20
C TYR A 132 4.65 -5.46 2.88
N LEU A 133 5.04 -4.28 2.37
CA LEU A 133 5.80 -4.17 1.12
C LEU A 133 7.20 -4.80 1.25
N THR A 134 7.87 -4.63 2.39
CA THR A 134 9.16 -5.24 2.70
C THR A 134 9.06 -6.75 2.68
N VAL A 135 8.04 -7.33 3.33
CA VAL A 135 7.82 -8.78 3.31
C VAL A 135 7.58 -9.27 1.88
N CYS A 136 6.73 -8.59 1.12
CA CYS A 136 6.44 -8.98 -0.26
C CYS A 136 7.66 -8.86 -1.18
N HIS A 137 8.44 -7.79 -1.03
CA HIS A 137 9.70 -7.58 -1.75
C HIS A 137 10.69 -8.68 -1.42
N TYR A 138 10.81 -9.02 -0.13
CA TYR A 138 11.67 -10.07 0.36
C TYR A 138 11.32 -11.43 -0.29
N VAL A 139 10.05 -11.83 -0.24
CA VAL A 139 9.59 -13.07 -0.89
C VAL A 139 9.89 -13.05 -2.39
N SER A 140 9.64 -11.92 -3.06
CA SER A 140 9.96 -11.76 -4.48
C SER A 140 11.45 -11.94 -4.76
N ALA A 141 12.34 -11.40 -3.91
CA ALA A 141 13.79 -11.54 -4.06
C ALA A 141 14.26 -12.97 -3.78
N SER A 142 13.68 -13.65 -2.79
CA SER A 142 13.96 -15.07 -2.53
C SER A 142 13.59 -15.96 -3.71
N LEU A 143 12.44 -15.71 -4.34
CA LEU A 143 12.02 -16.43 -5.55
C LEU A 143 12.99 -16.21 -6.71
N GLU A 144 13.48 -14.98 -6.88
CA GLU A 144 14.45 -14.64 -7.92
C GLU A 144 15.80 -15.34 -7.73
N LYS A 145 16.35 -15.31 -6.50
CA LYS A 145 17.56 -16.06 -6.15
C LYS A 145 17.36 -17.56 -6.33
N PHE A 146 16.20 -18.09 -5.98
CA PHE A 146 15.88 -19.51 -6.15
C PHE A 146 15.80 -19.90 -7.63
N LYS A 147 15.23 -19.05 -8.49
CA LYS A 147 15.24 -19.21 -9.95
C LYS A 147 16.68 -19.28 -10.48
N GLU A 148 17.54 -18.33 -10.09
CA GLU A 148 18.94 -18.29 -10.51
C GLU A 148 19.72 -19.52 -10.05
N TYR A 149 19.48 -19.97 -8.81
CA TYR A 149 20.07 -21.18 -8.27
C TYR A 149 19.71 -22.42 -9.11
N ILE A 150 18.43 -22.59 -9.48
CA ILE A 150 18.00 -23.70 -10.35
C ILE A 150 18.62 -23.58 -11.76
N ALA A 151 18.65 -22.37 -12.31
CA ALA A 151 19.18 -22.13 -13.66
C ALA A 151 20.66 -22.51 -13.77
N ASN A 152 21.46 -22.16 -12.77
CA ASN A 152 22.92 -22.35 -12.77
C ASN A 152 23.38 -23.75 -12.30
N MET A 153 22.52 -24.53 -11.67
CA MET A 153 22.86 -25.88 -11.19
C MET A 153 23.11 -26.86 -12.34
N PRO A 154 24.13 -27.74 -12.30
CA PRO A 154 24.31 -28.76 -13.32
C PRO A 154 23.20 -29.84 -13.26
N PRO A 155 22.83 -30.48 -14.39
CA PRO A 155 21.74 -31.47 -14.44
C PRO A 155 21.89 -32.65 -13.47
N GLU A 156 23.14 -33.08 -13.21
CA GLU A 156 23.45 -34.21 -12.32
C GLU A 156 23.21 -33.89 -10.84
N GLU A 157 23.58 -32.68 -10.41
CA GLU A 157 23.30 -32.20 -9.05
C GLU A 157 21.81 -31.92 -8.86
N PHE A 158 21.16 -31.38 -9.91
CA PHE A 158 19.73 -31.12 -9.89
C PHE A 158 18.90 -32.37 -9.57
N LEU A 159 19.29 -33.53 -10.10
CA LEU A 159 18.62 -34.81 -9.80
C LEU A 159 18.82 -35.26 -8.35
N LYS A 160 20.00 -35.02 -7.77
CA LYS A 160 20.33 -35.42 -6.40
C LYS A 160 19.65 -34.52 -5.37
N GLU A 161 19.49 -33.23 -5.68
CA GLU A 161 18.98 -32.19 -4.77
C GLU A 161 17.48 -31.90 -4.94
N GLN A 162 16.72 -32.67 -5.73
CA GLN A 162 15.29 -32.36 -6.00
C GLN A 162 14.44 -32.24 -4.73
N SER A 163 14.65 -33.13 -3.75
CA SER A 163 13.94 -33.09 -2.46
C SER A 163 14.29 -31.83 -1.67
N GLY A 164 15.57 -31.46 -1.62
CA GLY A 164 16.07 -30.25 -0.97
C GLY A 164 15.56 -28.97 -1.64
N LEU A 165 15.51 -28.95 -2.97
CA LEU A 165 14.91 -27.85 -3.74
C LEU A 165 13.42 -27.67 -3.43
N SER A 166 12.67 -28.78 -3.38
CA SER A 166 11.25 -28.76 -3.02
C SER A 166 11.01 -28.24 -1.60
N GLU A 167 11.85 -28.64 -0.64
CA GLU A 167 11.77 -28.15 0.74
C GLU A 167 12.07 -26.65 0.82
N ARG A 168 13.14 -26.18 0.15
CA ARG A 168 13.50 -24.75 0.10
C ARG A 168 12.38 -23.91 -0.52
N TYR A 169 11.81 -24.36 -1.64
CA TYR A 169 10.68 -23.67 -2.26
C TYR A 169 9.47 -23.65 -1.33
N SER A 170 9.13 -24.78 -0.69
CA SER A 170 8.01 -24.88 0.25
C SER A 170 8.16 -23.92 1.43
N LYS A 171 9.38 -23.66 1.91
CA LYS A 171 9.64 -22.64 2.95
C LYS A 171 9.30 -21.23 2.47
N ILE A 172 9.63 -20.87 1.23
CA ILE A 172 9.27 -19.58 0.64
C ILE A 172 7.74 -19.46 0.53
N ILE A 173 7.08 -20.54 0.11
CA ILE A 173 5.61 -20.59 0.00
C ILE A 173 4.93 -20.47 1.36
N ALA A 174 5.46 -21.13 2.39
CA ALA A 174 4.94 -21.02 3.74
C ALA A 174 5.02 -19.57 4.27
N VAL A 175 6.12 -18.85 4.03
CA VAL A 175 6.24 -17.42 4.37
C VAL A 175 5.21 -16.59 3.61
N LEU A 176 4.98 -16.88 2.32
CA LEU A 176 3.96 -16.20 1.54
C LEU A 176 2.54 -16.45 2.07
N GLN A 177 2.25 -17.69 2.48
CA GLN A 177 0.96 -18.06 3.08
C GLN A 177 0.73 -17.34 4.42
N ASP A 178 1.74 -17.32 5.28
CA ASP A 178 1.69 -16.59 6.55
C ASP A 178 1.51 -15.08 6.32
N THR A 179 2.15 -14.54 5.28
CA THR A 179 2.00 -13.13 4.88
C THR A 179 0.55 -12.85 4.47
N GLN A 180 -0.03 -13.70 3.61
CA GLN A 180 -1.42 -13.57 3.18
C GLN A 180 -2.39 -13.64 4.35
N GLN A 181 -2.25 -14.63 5.24
CA GLN A 181 -3.12 -14.78 6.42
C GLN A 181 -3.00 -13.59 7.39
N THR A 182 -1.79 -13.04 7.52
CA THR A 182 -1.51 -11.93 8.42
C THR A 182 -2.06 -10.62 7.86
N PHE A 183 -1.75 -10.30 6.60
CA PHE A 183 -2.01 -8.98 6.04
C PHE A 183 -3.28 -8.86 5.20
N SER A 184 -3.96 -9.93 4.79
CA SER A 184 -5.12 -9.85 3.88
C SER A 184 -6.14 -8.77 4.22
N LEU A 185 -6.62 -8.74 5.46
CA LEU A 185 -7.57 -7.72 5.93
C LEU A 185 -6.93 -6.34 6.01
N THR A 186 -5.72 -6.27 6.57
CA THR A 186 -4.99 -5.00 6.74
C THR A 186 -4.72 -4.34 5.39
N SER A 187 -4.19 -5.08 4.41
CA SER A 187 -3.88 -4.56 3.08
C SER A 187 -5.15 -4.19 2.30
N LEU A 188 -6.27 -4.89 2.52
CA LEU A 188 -7.58 -4.48 1.98
C LEU A 188 -8.03 -3.13 2.55
N LEU A 189 -8.01 -3.00 3.88
CA LEU A 189 -8.41 -1.76 4.57
C LEU A 189 -7.51 -0.59 4.18
N GLN A 190 -6.20 -0.81 4.02
CA GLN A 190 -5.27 0.20 3.51
C GLN A 190 -5.60 0.61 2.07
N CYS A 191 -5.86 -0.34 1.16
CA CYS A 191 -6.27 0.00 -0.21
C CYS A 191 -7.56 0.83 -0.23
N LEU A 192 -8.58 0.42 0.53
CA LEU A 192 -9.84 1.16 0.63
C LEU A 192 -9.64 2.55 1.22
N GLY A 193 -8.82 2.66 2.27
CA GLY A 193 -8.46 3.93 2.89
C GLY A 193 -7.73 4.87 1.91
N PHE A 194 -6.75 4.36 1.16
CA PHE A 194 -6.05 5.16 0.14
C PHE A 194 -6.98 5.62 -0.97
N ILE A 195 -7.87 4.74 -1.47
CA ILE A 195 -8.87 5.10 -2.47
C ILE A 195 -9.81 6.20 -1.93
N ALA A 196 -10.33 6.03 -0.72
CA ALA A 196 -11.20 7.02 -0.08
C ALA A 196 -10.48 8.36 0.11
N SER A 197 -9.22 8.33 0.54
CA SER A 197 -8.39 9.53 0.69
C SER A 197 -8.15 10.24 -0.64
N SER A 198 -7.81 9.49 -1.70
CA SER A 198 -7.59 10.05 -3.04
C SER A 198 -8.86 10.71 -3.58
N PHE A 199 -10.03 10.09 -3.40
CA PHE A 199 -11.31 10.69 -3.80
C PHE A 199 -11.70 11.90 -2.96
N THR A 200 -11.38 11.90 -1.67
CA THR A 200 -11.64 13.04 -0.78
C THR A 200 -10.78 14.23 -1.18
N ALA A 201 -9.48 14.02 -1.39
CA ALA A 201 -8.55 15.06 -1.84
C ALA A 201 -8.95 15.61 -3.23
N LEU A 202 -9.30 14.74 -4.17
CA LEU A 202 -9.77 15.15 -5.49
C LEU A 202 -11.09 15.95 -5.43
N SER A 203 -12.07 15.48 -4.65
CA SER A 203 -13.35 16.17 -4.49
C SER A 203 -13.15 17.56 -3.89
N PHE A 204 -12.23 17.69 -2.92
CA PHE A 204 -11.88 18.97 -2.34
C PHE A 204 -11.29 19.93 -3.38
N LEU A 205 -10.34 19.46 -4.20
CA LEU A 205 -9.72 20.25 -5.27
C LEU A 205 -10.74 20.73 -6.32
N LEU A 206 -11.74 19.90 -6.63
CA LEU A 206 -12.76 20.21 -7.64
C LEU A 206 -13.87 21.13 -7.14
N LEU A 207 -14.27 21.01 -5.87
CA LEU A 207 -15.40 21.75 -5.30
C LEU A 207 -15.03 23.17 -4.84
N PHE A 208 -13.77 23.42 -4.51
CA PHE A 208 -13.35 24.70 -3.94
C PHE A 208 -12.24 25.42 -4.73
N PRO A 209 -12.31 25.55 -6.07
CA PRO A 209 -11.20 26.04 -6.90
C PRO A 209 -10.79 27.49 -6.59
N GLU A 210 -11.71 28.33 -6.13
CA GLU A 210 -11.46 29.76 -5.84
C GLU A 210 -11.04 30.03 -4.39
N ALA A 211 -11.24 29.06 -3.49
CA ALA A 211 -10.90 29.18 -2.06
C ALA A 211 -9.56 28.51 -1.71
N VAL A 212 -8.83 27.99 -2.70
CA VAL A 212 -7.61 27.21 -2.45
C VAL A 212 -6.45 28.14 -2.11
N ILE A 213 -6.26 28.35 -0.82
CA ILE A 213 -4.99 28.84 -0.26
C ILE A 213 -3.90 27.88 -0.77
N PRO A 214 -2.76 28.38 -1.32
CA PRO A 214 -1.70 27.55 -1.90
C PRO A 214 -1.24 26.38 -1.01
N SER A 215 -1.29 26.56 0.31
CA SER A 215 -0.99 25.52 1.29
C SER A 215 -1.96 24.34 1.26
N VAL A 216 -3.26 24.60 1.07
CA VAL A 216 -4.31 23.59 1.00
C VAL A 216 -4.23 22.85 -0.32
N LEU A 217 -3.88 23.55 -1.40
CA LEU A 217 -3.57 22.92 -2.68
C LEU A 217 -2.41 21.94 -2.50
N PHE A 218 -1.32 22.41 -1.89
CA PHE A 218 -0.12 21.61 -1.67
C PHE A 218 -0.41 20.37 -0.82
N GLU A 219 -1.14 20.53 0.29
CA GLU A 219 -1.52 19.42 1.17
C GLU A 219 -2.36 18.35 0.46
N ASN A 220 -3.40 18.77 -0.28
CA ASN A 220 -4.27 17.84 -1.01
C ASN A 220 -3.54 17.16 -2.16
N VAL A 221 -2.70 17.88 -2.90
CA VAL A 221 -1.87 17.30 -3.97
C VAL A 221 -0.86 16.32 -3.39
N PHE A 222 -0.20 16.68 -2.29
CA PHE A 222 0.75 15.80 -1.61
C PHE A 222 0.04 14.53 -1.08
N SER A 223 -1.12 14.68 -0.44
CA SER A 223 -1.95 13.55 0.01
C SER A 223 -2.37 12.66 -1.16
N LEU A 224 -2.79 13.25 -2.28
CA LEU A 224 -3.17 12.50 -3.48
C LEU A 224 -2.00 11.69 -4.04
N VAL A 225 -0.82 12.32 -4.19
CA VAL A 225 0.38 11.66 -4.71
C VAL A 225 0.83 10.54 -3.78
N THR A 226 0.89 10.80 -2.47
CA THR A 226 1.36 9.80 -1.48
C THR A 226 0.41 8.60 -1.38
N THR A 227 -0.90 8.83 -1.34
CA THR A 227 -1.92 7.76 -1.27
C THR A 227 -1.97 6.95 -2.57
N SER A 228 -1.88 7.61 -3.73
CA SER A 228 -1.81 6.95 -5.03
C SER A 228 -0.54 6.10 -5.16
N PHE A 229 0.62 6.63 -4.75
CA PHE A 229 1.88 5.90 -4.77
C PHE A 229 1.87 4.70 -3.82
N SER A 230 1.28 4.88 -2.63
CA SER A 230 1.11 3.81 -1.64
C SER A 230 0.23 2.67 -2.17
N MET A 231 -0.91 3.01 -2.76
CA MET A 231 -1.79 2.05 -3.41
C MET A 231 -1.06 1.33 -4.56
N PHE A 232 -0.42 2.07 -5.46
CA PHE A 232 0.35 1.51 -6.57
C PHE A 232 1.41 0.52 -6.08
N SER A 233 2.12 0.86 -4.99
CA SER A 233 3.16 -0.01 -4.42
C SER A 233 2.60 -1.35 -3.94
N ILE A 234 1.41 -1.37 -3.31
CA ILE A 234 0.73 -2.63 -2.91
C ILE A 234 0.49 -3.52 -4.12
N PHE A 235 -0.12 -2.97 -5.17
CA PHE A 235 -0.47 -3.75 -6.37
C PHE A 235 0.77 -4.15 -7.17
N TYR A 236 1.77 -3.28 -7.28
CA TYR A 236 2.98 -3.53 -8.05
C TYR A 236 3.85 -4.60 -7.40
N ILE A 237 4.17 -4.45 -6.11
CA ILE A 237 5.01 -5.40 -5.38
C ILE A 237 4.24 -6.71 -5.15
N GLY A 238 2.98 -6.64 -4.72
CA GLY A 238 2.13 -7.82 -4.56
C GLY A 238 1.94 -8.59 -5.87
N GLY A 239 1.74 -7.86 -6.99
CA GLY A 239 1.59 -8.44 -8.32
C GLY A 239 2.87 -8.98 -8.95
N ARG A 240 4.05 -8.68 -8.40
CA ARG A 240 5.33 -9.25 -8.86
C ARG A 240 5.50 -10.71 -8.41
N ILE A 241 4.97 -11.08 -7.24
CA ILE A 241 5.11 -12.42 -6.66
C ILE A 241 4.57 -13.52 -7.59
N PRO A 242 3.31 -13.49 -8.06
CA PRO A 242 2.80 -14.56 -8.92
C PRO A 242 3.56 -14.67 -10.25
N VAL A 243 4.10 -13.56 -10.76
CA VAL A 243 4.98 -13.55 -11.94
C VAL A 243 6.29 -14.28 -11.64
N LYS A 244 6.95 -13.96 -10.51
CA LYS A 244 8.20 -14.61 -10.10
C LYS A 244 8.03 -16.09 -9.79
N MET A 245 6.90 -16.50 -9.20
CA MET A 245 6.57 -17.92 -9.02
C MET A 245 6.43 -18.64 -10.35
N ALA A 246 5.80 -18.02 -11.35
CA ALA A 246 5.69 -18.58 -12.69
C ALA A 246 7.07 -18.71 -13.37
N GLU A 247 7.95 -17.72 -13.21
CA GLU A 247 9.34 -17.77 -13.69
C GLU A 247 10.14 -18.92 -13.06
N VAL A 248 10.06 -19.10 -11.74
CA VAL A 248 10.71 -20.22 -11.02
C VAL A 248 10.22 -21.55 -11.57
N ARG A 249 8.91 -21.71 -11.73
CA ARG A 249 8.32 -22.95 -12.25
C ARG A 249 8.77 -23.22 -13.69
N ASN A 250 8.82 -22.20 -14.53
CA ASN A 250 9.30 -22.33 -15.91
C ASN A 250 10.79 -22.73 -15.94
N ALA A 251 11.63 -22.14 -15.07
CA ALA A 251 13.03 -22.53 -14.94
C ALA A 251 13.17 -24.00 -14.48
N PHE A 252 12.33 -24.43 -13.55
CA PHE A 252 12.29 -25.82 -13.09
C PHE A 252 11.90 -26.79 -14.23
N TYR A 253 10.86 -26.47 -15.00
CA TYR A 253 10.46 -27.27 -16.17
C TYR A 253 11.55 -27.33 -17.24
N ALA A 254 12.17 -26.19 -17.56
CA ALA A 254 13.26 -26.13 -18.53
C ALA A 254 14.42 -27.04 -18.09
N LYS A 255 14.78 -27.02 -16.80
CA LYS A 255 15.83 -27.87 -16.26
C LYS A 255 15.47 -29.35 -16.30
N CYS A 256 14.23 -29.70 -16.01
CA CYS A 256 13.74 -31.07 -16.09
C CYS A 256 13.75 -31.59 -17.53
N ALA A 257 13.34 -30.77 -18.50
CA ALA A 257 13.39 -31.12 -19.92
C ALA A 257 14.84 -31.41 -20.36
N MET A 258 15.80 -30.54 -20.01
CA MET A 258 17.22 -30.74 -20.30
C MET A 258 17.80 -32.01 -19.64
N THR A 259 17.30 -32.37 -18.46
CA THR A 259 17.79 -33.55 -17.74
C THR A 259 17.18 -34.84 -18.29
N SER A 260 15.93 -34.78 -18.76
CA SER A 260 15.22 -35.91 -19.37
C SER A 260 15.79 -36.32 -20.73
N SER A 261 16.37 -35.38 -21.48
CA SER A 261 17.04 -35.67 -22.75
C SER A 261 18.44 -36.29 -22.57
N VAL A 262 19.07 -36.13 -21.39
CA VAL A 262 20.43 -36.58 -21.10
C VAL A 262 20.46 -37.98 -20.47
N GLN A 263 19.40 -38.43 -19.80
CA GLN A 263 19.34 -39.75 -19.16
C GLN A 263 18.14 -40.59 -19.63
N PHE A 264 18.31 -41.30 -20.75
CA PHE A 264 17.46 -42.44 -21.11
C PHE A 264 17.79 -43.60 -20.15
N GLY A 265 16.99 -43.79 -19.10
CA GLY A 265 17.23 -44.90 -18.17
C GLY A 265 16.32 -44.93 -16.94
N HIS A 266 15.29 -45.76 -17.03
CA HIS A 266 14.52 -46.49 -16.00
C HIS A 266 13.97 -45.85 -14.71
N ASP A 267 14.42 -44.67 -14.27
CA ASP A 267 14.02 -44.10 -12.96
C ASP A 267 13.05 -42.90 -13.09
N ILE A 268 12.13 -43.00 -14.04
CA ILE A 268 11.25 -41.90 -14.47
C ILE A 268 10.15 -41.60 -13.44
N ARG A 269 9.73 -42.59 -12.63
CA ARG A 269 8.62 -42.46 -11.68
C ARG A 269 8.95 -41.63 -10.44
N LEU A 270 10.16 -41.76 -9.88
CA LEU A 270 10.61 -40.93 -8.75
C LEU A 270 10.86 -39.48 -9.18
N LYS A 271 11.41 -39.28 -10.39
CA LYS A 271 11.65 -37.97 -11.01
C LYS A 271 10.36 -37.17 -11.25
N PHE A 272 9.23 -37.84 -11.52
CA PHE A 272 7.94 -37.19 -11.74
C PHE A 272 7.19 -36.83 -10.45
N PHE A 273 7.48 -37.51 -9.33
CA PHE A 273 6.74 -37.33 -8.07
C PHE A 273 7.19 -36.07 -7.28
N ALA A 274 8.48 -35.75 -7.30
CA ALA A 274 8.98 -34.47 -6.76
C ALA A 274 8.58 -33.29 -7.67
N LEU A 275 8.54 -33.54 -8.98
CA LEU A 275 8.06 -32.60 -9.98
C LEU A 275 6.58 -32.27 -9.78
N SER A 276 5.73 -33.28 -9.57
CA SER A 276 4.30 -33.08 -9.30
C SER A 276 4.11 -32.27 -8.02
N LYS A 277 4.82 -32.58 -6.93
CA LYS A 277 4.73 -31.78 -5.70
C LYS A 277 5.08 -30.29 -5.88
N LEU A 278 6.09 -29.97 -6.71
CA LEU A 278 6.49 -28.58 -6.99
C LEU A 278 5.53 -27.85 -7.95
N VAL A 279 4.94 -28.60 -8.89
CA VAL A 279 3.99 -28.14 -9.90
C VAL A 279 2.57 -27.98 -9.34
N ASP A 280 2.21 -28.84 -8.39
CA ASP A 280 0.91 -28.90 -7.73
C ASP A 280 0.77 -27.86 -6.61
N LEU A 281 1.86 -27.16 -6.24
CA LEU A 281 1.74 -26.04 -5.31
C LEU A 281 0.87 -24.94 -5.96
N PRO A 282 -0.23 -24.56 -5.29
CA PRO A 282 -1.20 -23.64 -5.88
C PRO A 282 -0.53 -22.33 -6.24
N ARG A 283 -0.88 -21.78 -7.40
CA ARG A 283 -0.48 -20.41 -7.77
C ARG A 283 -1.06 -19.46 -6.74
N MET A 284 -0.22 -19.02 -5.82
CA MET A 284 -0.65 -18.11 -4.77
C MET A 284 -0.65 -16.70 -5.32
N VAL A 285 -1.83 -16.08 -5.31
CA VAL A 285 -1.99 -14.65 -5.60
C VAL A 285 -2.34 -13.98 -4.29
N LEU A 286 -1.60 -12.94 -3.92
CA LEU A 286 -1.94 -12.16 -2.74
C LEU A 286 -3.28 -11.45 -2.95
N SER A 287 -4.11 -11.44 -1.93
CA SER A 287 -5.46 -10.88 -1.99
C SER A 287 -5.84 -10.15 -0.71
N GLY A 288 -6.67 -9.13 -0.86
CA GLY A 288 -7.39 -8.51 0.25
C GLY A 288 -8.65 -9.30 0.57
N CYS A 289 -8.57 -10.21 1.54
CA CYS A 289 -9.67 -11.11 1.95
C CYS A 289 -10.36 -11.85 0.78
N ASP A 290 -9.61 -12.21 -0.26
CA ASP A 290 -10.13 -12.82 -1.51
C ASP A 290 -11.15 -11.98 -2.28
N ILE A 291 -11.30 -10.70 -1.92
CA ILE A 291 -12.14 -9.72 -2.62
C ILE A 291 -11.32 -9.02 -3.70
N VAL A 292 -10.12 -8.55 -3.36
CA VAL A 292 -9.25 -7.79 -4.27
C VAL A 292 -7.93 -8.55 -4.47
N TYR A 293 -7.69 -9.04 -5.67
CA TYR A 293 -6.41 -9.68 -6.01
C TYR A 293 -5.37 -8.61 -6.35
N TYR A 294 -4.16 -8.72 -5.80
CA TYR A 294 -3.09 -7.77 -6.09
C TYR A 294 -2.38 -8.18 -7.38
N THR A 295 -2.95 -7.80 -8.52
CA THR A 295 -2.40 -8.04 -9.86
C THR A 295 -2.04 -6.74 -10.56
N LYS A 296 -1.12 -6.80 -11.53
CA LYS A 296 -0.78 -5.64 -12.37
C LYS A 296 -1.98 -5.12 -13.18
N GLN A 297 -2.92 -6.00 -13.53
CA GLN A 297 -4.14 -5.61 -14.25
C GLN A 297 -5.03 -4.70 -13.40
N ASN A 298 -5.13 -5.00 -12.10
CA ASN A 298 -5.94 -4.21 -11.18
C ASN A 298 -5.38 -2.81 -10.93
N ILE A 299 -4.10 -2.55 -11.23
CA ILE A 299 -3.53 -1.19 -11.28
C ILE A 299 -4.25 -0.37 -12.35
N PHE A 300 -4.37 -0.92 -13.57
CA PHE A 300 -5.04 -0.22 -14.67
C PHE A 300 -6.52 -0.04 -14.41
N SER A 301 -7.18 -1.04 -13.80
CA SER A 301 -8.58 -0.90 -13.38
C SER A 301 -8.73 0.23 -12.34
N ALA A 302 -7.86 0.29 -11.34
CA ALA A 302 -7.91 1.34 -10.31
C ALA A 302 -7.64 2.74 -10.89
N LEU A 303 -6.63 2.87 -11.76
CA LEU A 303 -6.35 4.13 -12.48
C LEU A 303 -7.52 4.53 -13.39
N GLY A 304 -8.10 3.57 -14.11
CA GLY A 304 -9.27 3.78 -14.96
C GLY A 304 -10.45 4.28 -14.15
N SER A 305 -10.78 3.62 -13.04
CA SER A 305 -11.81 4.06 -12.10
C SER A 305 -11.52 5.47 -11.58
N PHE A 306 -10.28 5.75 -11.16
CA PHE A 306 -9.89 7.08 -10.69
C PHE A 306 -10.17 8.16 -11.75
N ILE A 307 -9.76 7.93 -13.01
CA ILE A 307 -10.01 8.85 -14.12
C ILE A 307 -11.51 8.99 -14.39
N THR A 308 -12.25 7.88 -14.48
CA THR A 308 -13.71 7.90 -14.74
C THR A 308 -14.45 8.69 -13.68
N TYR A 309 -14.19 8.45 -12.40
CA TYR A 309 -14.82 9.18 -11.31
C TYR A 309 -14.37 10.65 -11.26
N SER A 310 -13.11 10.95 -11.59
CA SER A 310 -12.64 12.34 -11.72
C SER A 310 -13.41 13.09 -12.81
N LEU A 311 -13.59 12.47 -13.98
CA LEU A 311 -14.34 13.06 -15.09
C LEU A 311 -15.83 13.21 -14.76
N LEU A 312 -16.43 12.22 -14.08
CA LEU A 312 -17.81 12.32 -13.61
C LEU A 312 -17.97 13.49 -12.63
N LEU A 313 -17.06 13.64 -11.66
CA LEU A 313 -17.10 14.75 -10.72
C LEU A 313 -16.98 16.11 -11.43
N LEU A 314 -16.09 16.22 -12.42
CA LEU A 314 -15.97 17.41 -13.28
C LEU A 314 -17.27 17.71 -14.04
N GLN A 315 -17.90 16.69 -14.63
CA GLN A 315 -19.17 16.85 -15.35
C GLN A 315 -20.30 17.29 -14.43
N PHE A 316 -20.43 16.68 -13.25
CA PHE A 316 -21.44 17.08 -12.26
C PHE A 316 -21.22 18.51 -11.77
N ASN A 317 -19.97 18.94 -11.57
CA ASN A 317 -19.66 20.30 -11.17
C ASN A 317 -20.02 21.31 -12.27
N ASN A 318 -19.67 21.02 -13.52
CA ASN A 318 -20.00 21.88 -14.66
C ASN A 318 -21.52 21.99 -14.89
N GLN A 319 -22.28 20.91 -14.68
CA GLN A 319 -23.74 20.93 -14.76
C GLN A 319 -24.40 21.70 -13.60
N ALA A 320 -23.80 21.66 -12.40
CA ALA A 320 -24.26 22.45 -11.27
C ALA A 320 -24.03 23.95 -11.51
N LEU A 321 -22.87 24.31 -12.05
CA LEU A 321 -22.53 25.69 -12.44
C LEU A 321 -23.38 26.22 -13.60
N SER A 322 -23.79 25.38 -14.56
CA SER A 322 -24.65 25.81 -15.68
C SER A 322 -26.13 26.01 -15.32
N LYS A 323 -26.54 25.58 -14.11
CA LYS A 323 -27.93 25.68 -13.62
C LYS A 323 -28.10 26.75 -12.52
N ALA A 324 -27.01 27.33 -12.03
CA ALA A 324 -26.99 28.48 -11.11
C ALA A 324 -26.89 29.79 -11.90
#